data_AF-A0A091K1H1-F1
#
_entry.id   AF-A0A091K1H1-F1
#
_cell.length_a   1.000
_cell.length_b   1.000
_cell.length_c   1.000
_cell.angle_alpha   90.00
_cell.angle_beta   90.00
_cell.angle_gamma   90.00
#
_symmetry.space_group_name_H-M   'P 1'
#
loop_
_entity.id
_entity.type
_entity.pdbx_description
1 polymer ?
#
loop_
_entity_poly.entity_id
_entity_poly.type
_entity_poly.pdbx_seq_one_letter_code
_entity_poly.pdbx_strand_id
1 'polypeptide(L)'
;QKLHFPLRDCPRFDELQNETQTSPEFQNRIQPYMDFLQTMAVNTGLELNHLKMLDNFQLWNTYDTLHCEDIHNYTLPVWATKDVINKMEKLAELSLLSLFGLYRREEKSRLQGGVLLNTILNSIKQAANSSKQGKMEVYSAHDTTIGALQIALNIFNGKLPPYAACQFFELYQESIFPMLLTRRYSIEMHYRNDSSKDPYVLTLPGCTSSCPLEKFAELVSPVITENWSKECGKQDKMKDIFLGFDVAVGLLCIFNLVLLYLLYHYGRCRRRNNYQDI
;
A
#
# COMPACT_ATOMS: atom_id res chain seq x y z
N GLN A 1 -11.78 9.34 0.70
CA GLN A 1 -11.02 8.16 0.21
C GLN A 1 -11.39 6.97 1.10
N LYS A 2 -11.68 5.79 0.53
CA LYS A 2 -11.96 4.61 1.36
C LYS A 2 -10.63 4.13 1.96
N LEU A 3 -10.59 3.97 3.28
CA LEU A 3 -9.41 3.49 4.01
C LEU A 3 -9.33 1.97 3.95
N HIS A 4 -9.08 1.46 2.74
CA HIS A 4 -8.96 0.04 2.47
C HIS A 4 -7.55 -0.24 2.00
N PHE A 5 -6.77 -0.95 2.82
CA PHE A 5 -5.39 -1.31 2.54
C PHE A 5 -5.26 -2.83 2.27
N PRO A 6 -4.38 -3.25 1.34
CA PRO A 6 -3.52 -2.42 0.50
C PRO A 6 -4.34 -1.61 -0.54
N LEU A 7 -3.83 -0.43 -0.87
CA LEU A 7 -4.33 0.40 -1.97
C LEU A 7 -4.15 -0.36 -3.29
N ARG A 8 -5.21 -0.35 -4.10
CA ARG A 8 -5.26 -1.04 -5.40
C ARG A 8 -4.69 -0.17 -6.52
N ASP A 9 -4.48 -0.78 -7.69
CA ASP A 9 -4.00 -0.15 -8.92
C ASP A 9 -2.60 0.48 -8.76
N CYS A 10 -1.66 -0.22 -8.14
CA CYS A 10 -0.29 0.24 -7.99
C CYS A 10 0.70 -0.82 -8.49
N PRO A 11 1.02 -0.83 -9.81
CA PRO A 11 1.94 -1.83 -10.39
C PRO A 11 3.26 -1.95 -9.65
N ARG A 12 3.85 -0.83 -9.21
CA ARG A 12 5.10 -0.87 -8.44
C ARG A 12 4.94 -1.58 -7.09
N PHE A 13 3.78 -1.46 -6.44
CA PHE A 13 3.53 -2.19 -5.21
C PHE A 13 3.39 -3.70 -5.47
N ASP A 14 2.75 -4.10 -6.57
CA ASP A 14 2.63 -5.50 -6.97
C ASP A 14 4.02 -6.12 -7.27
N GLU A 15 4.92 -5.36 -7.92
CA GLU A 15 6.31 -5.77 -8.10
C GLU A 15 7.03 -5.98 -6.76
N LEU A 16 6.88 -5.04 -5.81
CA LEU A 16 7.48 -5.15 -4.48
C LEU A 16 6.95 -6.36 -3.70
N GLN A 17 5.69 -6.75 -3.92
CA GLN A 17 5.13 -7.98 -3.37
C GLN A 17 5.84 -9.21 -3.93
N ASN A 18 5.99 -9.31 -5.24
CA ASN A 18 6.73 -10.40 -5.88
C ASN A 18 8.20 -10.46 -5.42
N GLU A 19 8.88 -9.31 -5.36
CA GLU A 19 10.25 -9.22 -4.84
C GLU A 19 10.33 -9.75 -3.40
N THR A 20 9.36 -9.39 -2.54
CA THR A 20 9.28 -9.85 -1.15
C THR A 20 9.14 -11.36 -1.05
N GLN A 21 8.28 -11.99 -1.87
CA GLN A 21 8.09 -13.45 -1.83
C GLN A 21 9.39 -14.20 -2.13
N THR A 22 10.26 -13.64 -2.97
CA THR A 22 11.56 -14.24 -3.33
C THR A 22 12.70 -13.85 -2.41
N SER A 23 12.48 -12.93 -1.46
CA SER A 23 13.56 -12.36 -0.65
C SER A 23 14.04 -13.34 0.43
N PRO A 24 15.34 -13.31 0.80
CA PRO A 24 15.86 -14.12 1.90
C PRO A 24 15.14 -13.86 3.23
N GLU A 25 14.74 -12.61 3.50
CA GLU A 25 14.04 -12.21 4.73
C GLU A 25 12.68 -12.90 4.87
N PHE A 26 11.94 -13.03 3.76
CA PHE A 26 10.67 -13.76 3.74
C PHE A 26 10.89 -15.27 3.79
N GLN A 27 11.77 -15.79 2.92
CA GLN A 27 12.04 -17.21 2.84
C GLN A 27 12.48 -17.78 4.20
N ASN A 28 13.42 -17.12 4.88
CA ASN A 28 13.89 -17.58 6.20
C ASN A 28 12.80 -17.64 7.27
N ARG A 29 11.73 -16.83 7.15
CA ARG A 29 10.62 -16.80 8.11
C ARG A 29 9.52 -17.80 7.79
N ILE A 30 9.27 -18.09 6.51
CA ILE A 30 8.23 -19.04 6.10
C ILE A 30 8.71 -20.49 6.10
N GLN A 31 10.00 -20.74 5.87
CA GLN A 31 10.58 -22.09 5.80
C GLN A 31 10.24 -22.98 7.02
N PRO A 32 10.29 -22.49 8.28
CA PRO A 32 9.91 -23.30 9.44
C PRO A 32 8.45 -23.78 9.46
N TYR A 33 7.57 -23.19 8.64
CA TYR A 33 6.16 -23.52 8.56
C TYR A 33 5.82 -24.43 7.38
N MET A 34 6.78 -24.87 6.56
CA MET A 34 6.49 -25.58 5.31
C MET A 34 5.75 -26.91 5.51
N ASP A 35 6.11 -27.70 6.53
CA ASP A 35 5.43 -28.95 6.86
C ASP A 35 4.02 -28.69 7.43
N PHE A 36 3.88 -27.61 8.20
CA PHE A 36 2.59 -27.14 8.68
C PHE A 36 1.67 -26.74 7.53
N LEU A 37 2.17 -25.95 6.57
CA LEU A 37 1.41 -25.51 5.40
C LEU A 37 0.98 -26.69 4.51
N GLN A 38 1.82 -27.73 4.38
CA GLN A 38 1.44 -28.97 3.69
C GLN A 38 0.28 -29.68 4.38
N THR A 39 0.32 -29.77 5.71
CA THR A 39 -0.79 -30.33 6.50
C THR A 39 -2.06 -29.50 6.34
N MET A 40 -1.93 -28.17 6.32
CA MET A 40 -3.08 -27.27 6.15
C MET A 40 -3.67 -27.36 4.75
N ALA A 41 -2.88 -27.56 3.70
CA ALA A 41 -3.40 -27.78 2.34
C ALA A 41 -4.36 -28.98 2.29
N VAL A 42 -4.00 -30.09 2.94
CA VAL A 42 -4.86 -31.28 3.02
C VAL A 42 -6.13 -31.00 3.84
N ASN A 43 -5.99 -30.36 5.00
CA ASN A 43 -7.12 -30.15 5.91
C ASN A 43 -8.13 -29.10 5.41
N THR A 44 -7.65 -28.09 4.68
CA THR A 44 -8.48 -26.98 4.16
C THR A 44 -8.99 -27.24 2.74
N GLY A 45 -8.36 -28.16 2.00
CA GLY A 45 -8.61 -28.37 0.58
C GLY A 45 -8.02 -27.27 -0.33
N LEU A 46 -7.21 -26.37 0.22
CA LEU A 46 -6.53 -25.32 -0.54
C LEU A 46 -5.20 -25.82 -1.12
N GLU A 47 -4.83 -25.31 -2.30
CA GLU A 47 -3.53 -25.58 -2.90
C GLU A 47 -2.39 -25.04 -2.01
N LEU A 48 -1.34 -25.85 -1.85
CA LEU A 48 -0.16 -25.48 -1.04
C LEU A 48 0.48 -24.16 -1.50
N ASN A 49 0.50 -23.92 -2.82
CA ASN A 49 1.04 -22.67 -3.37
C ASN A 49 0.24 -21.45 -2.91
N HIS A 50 -1.10 -21.58 -2.78
CA HIS A 50 -1.92 -20.49 -2.26
C HIS A 50 -1.64 -20.22 -0.78
N LEU A 51 -1.37 -21.27 0.02
CA LEU A 51 -1.05 -21.10 1.44
C LEU A 51 0.37 -20.54 1.68
N LYS A 52 1.31 -20.79 0.76
CA LYS A 52 2.68 -20.23 0.83
C LYS A 52 2.75 -18.77 0.41
N MET A 53 1.92 -18.33 -0.54
CA MET A 53 1.86 -16.94 -1.01
C MET A 53 0.97 -16.12 -0.07
N LEU A 54 1.56 -15.54 0.98
CA LEU A 54 0.79 -14.93 2.07
C LEU A 54 0.00 -13.67 1.68
N ASP A 55 0.31 -13.03 0.56
CA ASP A 55 -0.32 -11.81 0.07
C ASP A 55 -1.62 -12.03 -0.71
N ASN A 56 -1.98 -13.30 -1.02
CA ASN A 56 -3.29 -13.64 -1.59
C ASN A 56 -4.41 -13.80 -0.54
N PHE A 57 -4.07 -13.64 0.74
CA PHE A 57 -4.97 -13.73 1.91
C PHE A 57 -5.69 -15.07 2.14
N GLN A 58 -5.38 -16.16 1.43
CA GLN A 58 -6.07 -17.45 1.63
C GLN A 58 -5.84 -18.03 3.02
N LEU A 59 -4.57 -18.05 3.46
CA LEU A 59 -4.23 -18.49 4.81
C LEU A 59 -4.84 -17.56 5.88
N TRP A 60 -4.79 -16.24 5.64
CA TRP A 60 -5.38 -15.25 6.56
C TRP A 60 -6.87 -15.47 6.72
N ASN A 61 -7.62 -15.63 5.62
CA ASN A 61 -9.06 -15.83 5.66
C ASN A 61 -9.43 -17.14 6.37
N THR A 62 -8.62 -18.18 6.19
CA THR A 62 -8.79 -19.45 6.93
C THR A 62 -8.61 -19.24 8.43
N TYR A 63 -7.53 -18.56 8.83
CA TYR A 63 -7.28 -18.19 10.22
C TYR A 63 -8.44 -17.36 10.81
N ASP A 64 -8.83 -16.30 10.11
CA ASP A 64 -9.85 -15.35 10.54
C ASP A 64 -11.21 -16.04 10.72
N THR A 65 -11.58 -16.94 9.82
CA THR A 65 -12.80 -17.76 9.93
C THR A 65 -12.77 -18.60 11.21
N LEU A 66 -11.70 -19.37 11.43
CA LEU A 66 -11.58 -20.22 12.62
C LEU A 66 -11.55 -19.39 13.92
N HIS A 67 -10.86 -18.25 13.90
CA HIS A 67 -10.81 -17.35 15.04
C HIS A 67 -12.20 -16.78 15.36
N CYS A 68 -12.93 -16.33 14.34
CA CYS A 68 -14.29 -15.84 14.50
C CYS A 68 -15.24 -16.92 15.03
N GLU A 69 -15.14 -18.15 14.53
CA GLU A 69 -15.93 -19.28 15.03
C GLU A 69 -15.60 -19.58 16.50
N ASP A 70 -14.30 -19.60 16.86
CA ASP A 70 -13.82 -19.89 18.22
C ASP A 70 -14.35 -18.85 19.24
N ILE A 71 -14.20 -17.56 18.96
CA ILE A 71 -14.66 -16.50 19.89
C ILE A 71 -16.19 -16.46 20.06
N HIS A 72 -16.94 -17.06 19.13
CA HIS A 72 -18.40 -17.22 19.22
C HIS A 72 -18.82 -18.61 19.70
N ASN A 73 -17.89 -19.43 20.20
CA ASN A 73 -18.12 -20.78 20.72
C ASN A 73 -18.74 -21.76 19.70
N TYR A 74 -18.45 -21.60 18.42
CA TYR A 74 -18.79 -22.61 17.43
C TYR A 74 -17.88 -23.84 17.56
N THR A 75 -18.39 -24.99 17.12
CA THR A 75 -17.59 -26.22 17.08
C THR A 75 -16.65 -26.16 15.89
N LEU A 76 -15.35 -26.10 16.15
CA LEU A 76 -14.31 -26.10 15.11
C LEU A 76 -14.07 -27.50 14.53
N PRO A 77 -13.50 -27.59 13.31
CA PRO A 77 -13.02 -28.85 12.77
C PRO A 77 -12.00 -29.53 13.69
N VAL A 78 -11.99 -30.87 13.71
CA VAL A 78 -11.13 -31.67 14.64
C VAL A 78 -9.63 -31.37 14.53
N TRP A 79 -9.17 -30.91 13.36
CA TRP A 79 -7.78 -30.56 13.12
C TRP A 79 -7.43 -29.15 13.59
N ALA A 80 -8.41 -28.26 13.79
CA ALA A 80 -8.24 -26.86 14.19
C ALA A 80 -8.00 -26.75 15.71
N THR A 81 -6.93 -27.40 16.18
CA THR A 81 -6.51 -27.33 17.57
C THR A 81 -5.95 -25.94 17.91
N LYS A 82 -5.82 -25.63 19.21
CA LYS A 82 -5.20 -24.38 19.67
C LYS A 82 -3.79 -24.16 19.11
N ASP A 83 -2.98 -25.22 18.97
CA ASP A 83 -1.65 -25.13 18.36
C ASP A 83 -1.72 -24.74 16.88
N VAL A 84 -2.67 -25.31 16.14
CA VAL A 84 -2.90 -24.97 14.72
C VAL A 84 -3.33 -23.52 14.58
N ILE A 85 -4.29 -23.07 15.38
CA ILE A 85 -4.77 -21.67 15.34
C ILE A 85 -3.64 -20.71 15.69
N ASN A 86 -2.83 -20.99 16.72
CA ASN A 86 -1.68 -20.16 17.08
C ASN A 86 -0.64 -20.09 15.95
N LYS A 87 -0.35 -21.19 15.26
CA LYS A 87 0.56 -21.19 14.10
C LYS A 87 -0.01 -20.40 12.93
N MET A 88 -1.32 -20.51 12.68
CA MET A 88 -2.01 -19.72 11.67
C MET A 88 -1.97 -18.22 12.00
N GLU A 89 -2.19 -17.84 13.27
CA GLU A 89 -2.05 -16.45 13.73
C GLU A 89 -0.63 -15.93 13.45
N LYS A 90 0.42 -16.69 13.76
CA LYS A 90 1.81 -16.29 13.47
C LYS A 90 2.09 -16.10 11.99
N LEU A 91 1.47 -16.93 11.14
CA LEU A 91 1.59 -16.75 9.70
C LEU A 91 0.74 -15.56 9.18
N ALA A 92 -0.38 -15.24 9.81
CA ALA A 92 -1.15 -14.03 9.51
C ALA A 92 -0.39 -12.75 9.96
N GLU A 93 0.25 -12.76 11.13
CA GLU A 93 1.18 -11.71 11.56
C GLU A 93 2.32 -11.53 10.54
N LEU A 94 2.91 -12.63 10.07
CA LEU A 94 3.92 -12.62 9.02
C LEU A 94 3.36 -12.10 7.69
N SER A 95 2.13 -12.45 7.33
CA SER A 95 1.45 -11.94 6.14
C SER A 95 1.35 -10.42 6.19
N LEU A 96 0.86 -9.83 7.29
CA LEU A 96 0.74 -8.38 7.45
C LEU A 96 2.12 -7.69 7.36
N LEU A 97 3.11 -8.25 8.04
CA LEU A 97 4.48 -7.73 8.01
C LEU A 97 5.09 -7.83 6.62
N SER A 98 4.89 -8.95 5.91
CA SER A 98 5.39 -9.15 4.55
C SER A 98 4.78 -8.16 3.57
N LEU A 99 3.49 -7.87 3.73
CA LEU A 99 2.73 -6.98 2.87
C LEU A 99 3.27 -5.55 2.91
N PHE A 100 3.70 -5.05 4.07
CA PHE A 100 4.06 -3.64 4.20
C PHE A 100 5.51 -3.34 4.62
N GLY A 101 6.20 -4.27 5.29
CA GLY A 101 7.41 -3.90 6.03
C GLY A 101 8.60 -4.85 5.99
N LEU A 102 8.43 -6.11 5.59
CA LEU A 102 9.51 -7.09 5.67
C LEU A 102 10.65 -6.82 4.69
N TYR A 103 10.32 -6.36 3.48
CA TYR A 103 11.26 -6.05 2.41
C TYR A 103 10.94 -4.66 1.83
N ARG A 104 11.97 -3.83 1.69
CA ARG A 104 11.87 -2.44 1.19
C ARG A 104 10.73 -1.63 1.84
N ARG A 105 10.65 -1.70 3.18
CA ARG A 105 9.61 -1.05 4.00
C ARG A 105 9.31 0.38 3.58
N GLU A 106 10.33 1.22 3.37
CA GLU A 106 10.11 2.65 3.06
C GLU A 106 9.42 2.83 1.72
N GLU A 107 9.87 2.13 0.68
CA GLU A 107 9.26 2.19 -0.64
C GLU A 107 7.81 1.71 -0.59
N LYS A 108 7.52 0.59 0.09
CA LYS A 108 6.15 0.12 0.32
C LYS A 108 5.32 1.11 1.10
N SER A 109 5.90 1.74 2.12
CA SER A 109 5.21 2.72 2.96
C SER A 109 4.79 3.95 2.16
N ARG A 110 5.64 4.45 1.25
CA ARG A 110 5.31 5.56 0.34
C ARG A 110 4.07 5.25 -0.52
N LEU A 111 3.92 4.00 -0.94
CA LEU A 111 2.81 3.54 -1.78
C LEU A 111 1.57 3.13 -0.96
N GLN A 112 1.68 2.98 0.36
CA GLN A 112 0.64 2.44 1.24
C GLN A 112 0.43 3.33 2.48
N GLY A 113 0.86 2.90 3.66
CA GLY A 113 0.56 3.57 4.94
C GLY A 113 0.97 5.05 5.00
N GLY A 114 1.99 5.44 4.24
CA GLY A 114 2.45 6.81 4.04
C GLY A 114 1.39 7.74 3.45
N VAL A 115 0.46 7.22 2.65
CA VAL A 115 -0.66 7.99 2.08
C VAL A 115 -1.62 8.46 3.18
N LEU A 116 -1.96 7.56 4.12
CA LEU A 116 -2.78 7.90 5.28
C LEU A 116 -1.99 8.80 6.24
N LEU A 117 -0.72 8.49 6.48
CA LEU A 117 0.15 9.30 7.34
C LEU A 117 0.26 10.74 6.85
N ASN A 118 0.40 10.95 5.53
CA ASN A 118 0.40 12.29 4.94
C ASN A 118 -0.93 13.02 5.18
N THR A 119 -2.05 12.32 5.05
CA THR A 119 -3.38 12.89 5.32
C THR A 119 -3.50 13.35 6.78
N ILE A 120 -3.08 12.51 7.74
CA ILE A 120 -3.07 12.81 9.17
C ILE A 120 -2.14 14.01 9.46
N LEU A 121 -0.90 13.97 8.97
CA LEU A 121 0.09 15.03 9.20
C LEU A 121 -0.39 16.38 8.65
N ASN A 122 -0.99 16.40 7.46
CA ASN A 122 -1.54 17.63 6.88
C ASN A 122 -2.72 18.17 7.69
N SER A 123 -3.58 17.29 8.20
CA SER A 123 -4.68 17.69 9.08
C SER A 123 -4.17 18.32 10.38
N ILE A 124 -3.14 17.72 11.00
CA ILE A 124 -2.48 18.23 12.20
C ILE A 124 -1.82 19.59 11.93
N LYS A 125 -1.07 19.74 10.83
CA LYS A 125 -0.46 21.02 10.43
C LYS A 125 -1.50 22.12 10.21
N GLN A 126 -2.65 21.78 9.62
CA GLN A 126 -3.75 22.73 9.48
C GLN A 126 -4.34 23.14 10.83
N ALA A 127 -4.52 22.20 11.76
CA ALA A 127 -5.00 22.49 13.11
C ALA A 127 -4.02 23.36 13.93
N ALA A 128 -2.71 23.21 13.72
CA ALA A 128 -1.69 24.06 14.33
C ALA A 128 -1.70 25.50 13.78
N ASN A 129 -1.93 25.67 12.48
CA ASN A 129 -1.81 26.97 11.78
C ASN A 129 -3.13 27.75 11.66
N SER A 130 -4.27 27.11 11.86
CA SER A 130 -5.59 27.72 11.67
C SER A 130 -6.51 27.46 12.84
N SER A 131 -7.52 28.30 13.03
CA SER A 131 -8.64 28.03 13.94
C SER A 131 -9.61 27.00 13.33
N LYS A 132 -9.10 25.84 12.92
CA LYS A 132 -9.93 24.73 12.43
C LYS A 132 -10.98 24.42 13.50
N GLN A 133 -12.28 24.49 13.15
CA GLN A 133 -13.36 24.28 14.13
C GLN A 133 -13.41 22.84 14.65
N GLY A 134 -12.94 21.86 13.85
CA GLY A 134 -12.91 20.46 14.24
C GLY A 134 -11.77 20.14 15.20
N LYS A 135 -12.13 19.62 16.40
CA LYS A 135 -11.18 19.17 17.42
C LYS A 135 -10.76 17.70 17.29
N MET A 136 -11.47 16.93 16.47
CA MET A 136 -11.27 15.50 16.33
C MET A 136 -11.61 15.06 14.91
N GLU A 137 -10.78 14.20 14.33
CA GLU A 137 -11.07 13.46 13.11
C GLU A 137 -11.02 11.98 13.42
N VAL A 138 -12.07 11.26 13.04
CA VAL A 138 -12.20 9.82 13.31
C VAL A 138 -12.22 9.06 11.99
N TYR A 139 -11.31 8.11 11.88
CA TYR A 139 -11.13 7.26 10.71
C TYR A 139 -11.50 5.83 11.06
N SER A 140 -12.73 5.42 10.73
CA SER A 140 -13.14 4.01 10.86
C SER A 140 -12.61 3.21 9.67
N ALA A 141 -11.84 2.16 9.94
CA ALA A 141 -11.08 1.42 8.94
C ALA A 141 -10.85 -0.04 9.36
N HIS A 142 -9.80 -0.67 8.82
CA HIS A 142 -9.48 -2.08 9.01
C HIS A 142 -8.17 -2.28 9.77
N ASP A 143 -7.95 -3.48 10.29
CA ASP A 143 -6.69 -3.96 10.86
C ASP A 143 -5.48 -3.73 9.92
N THR A 144 -5.63 -4.00 8.62
CA THR A 144 -4.63 -3.73 7.58
C THR A 144 -4.30 -2.24 7.48
N THR A 145 -5.24 -1.36 7.80
CA THR A 145 -5.02 0.10 7.81
C THR A 145 -4.13 0.50 8.97
N ILE A 146 -4.42 -0.03 10.17
CA ILE A 146 -3.58 0.21 11.36
C ILE A 146 -2.19 -0.37 11.15
N GLY A 147 -2.10 -1.60 10.63
CA GLY A 147 -0.83 -2.25 10.30
C GLY A 147 0.00 -1.43 9.32
N ALA A 148 -0.59 -1.03 8.18
CA ALA A 148 0.10 -0.21 7.19
C ALA A 148 0.60 1.12 7.78
N LEU A 149 -0.22 1.80 8.57
CA LEU A 149 0.12 3.07 9.21
C LEU A 149 1.27 2.92 10.22
N GLN A 150 1.18 1.93 11.13
CA GLN A 150 2.21 1.69 12.13
C GLN A 150 3.53 1.21 11.52
N ILE A 151 3.48 0.42 10.43
CA ILE A 151 4.67 0.00 9.70
C ILE A 151 5.32 1.19 8.98
N ALA A 152 4.53 2.09 8.40
CA ALA A 152 5.05 3.33 7.81
C ALA A 152 5.77 4.20 8.86
N LEU A 153 5.19 4.32 10.05
CA LEU A 153 5.78 5.01 11.20
C LEU A 153 6.94 4.25 11.86
N ASN A 154 7.20 3.00 11.46
CA ASN A 154 8.18 2.11 12.05
C ASN A 154 7.98 1.89 13.57
N ILE A 155 6.71 1.75 13.99
CA ILE A 155 6.28 1.51 15.39
C ILE A 155 5.43 0.25 15.55
N PHE A 156 5.26 -0.54 14.49
CA PHE A 156 4.47 -1.77 14.51
C PHE A 156 5.07 -2.82 15.45
N ASN A 157 4.24 -3.41 16.30
CA ASN A 157 4.70 -4.35 17.35
C ASN A 157 4.77 -5.82 16.89
N GLY A 158 4.47 -6.10 15.62
CA GLY A 158 4.52 -7.45 15.05
C GLY A 158 3.24 -8.29 15.25
N LYS A 159 2.19 -7.74 15.89
CA LYS A 159 0.94 -8.46 16.16
C LYS A 159 -0.20 -7.93 15.32
N LEU A 160 -1.18 -8.79 15.01
CA LEU A 160 -2.42 -8.36 14.36
C LEU A 160 -3.15 -7.33 15.22
N PRO A 161 -3.61 -6.20 14.66
CA PRO A 161 -4.47 -5.28 15.38
C PRO A 161 -5.77 -5.96 15.82
N PRO A 162 -6.09 -6.04 17.13
CA PRO A 162 -7.32 -6.68 17.58
C PRO A 162 -8.56 -5.84 17.25
N TYR A 163 -9.74 -6.44 17.44
CA TYR A 163 -11.01 -5.73 17.32
C TYR A 163 -11.03 -4.45 18.17
N ALA A 164 -11.57 -3.38 17.59
CA ALA A 164 -11.64 -2.04 18.18
C ALA A 164 -10.28 -1.44 18.58
N ALA A 165 -9.17 -1.96 18.06
CA ALA A 165 -7.87 -1.30 18.20
C ALA A 165 -7.91 0.11 17.62
N CYS A 166 -7.24 1.05 18.29
CA CYS A 166 -7.25 2.45 17.92
C CYS A 166 -5.86 3.07 18.02
N GLN A 167 -5.40 3.68 16.93
CA GLN A 167 -4.19 4.50 16.88
C GLN A 167 -4.59 5.97 17.04
N PHE A 168 -4.06 6.64 18.06
CA PHE A 168 -4.27 8.05 18.33
C PHE A 168 -3.07 8.88 17.85
N PHE A 169 -3.37 10.10 17.42
CA PHE A 169 -2.42 11.18 17.22
C PHE A 169 -3.02 12.41 17.89
N GLU A 170 -2.33 12.93 18.89
CA GLU A 170 -2.81 14.05 19.69
C GLU A 170 -1.87 15.23 19.48
N LEU A 171 -2.44 16.39 19.16
CA LEU A 171 -1.70 17.64 18.94
C LEU A 171 -1.77 18.48 20.20
N TYR A 172 -0.61 18.75 20.81
CA TYR A 172 -0.48 19.60 21.98
C TYR A 172 0.14 20.93 21.60
N GLN A 173 -0.36 22.02 22.18
CA GLN A 173 0.28 23.33 22.10
C GLN A 173 1.19 23.50 23.31
N GLU A 174 2.49 23.56 23.06
CA GLU A 174 3.50 23.81 24.08
C GLU A 174 3.50 25.29 24.51
N SER A 175 3.97 25.55 25.74
CA SER A 175 3.92 26.89 26.35
C SER A 175 4.49 27.99 25.45
N ILE A 176 3.82 29.15 25.45
CA ILE A 176 4.23 30.33 24.69
C ILE A 176 5.50 30.88 25.33
N PHE A 177 6.63 30.88 24.61
CA PHE A 177 7.75 31.73 25.00
C PHE A 177 7.33 33.18 24.72
N PRO A 178 7.11 34.03 25.75
CA PRO A 178 6.54 35.37 25.57
C PRO A 178 7.38 36.28 24.67
N MET A 179 8.64 35.91 24.48
CA MET A 179 9.62 36.68 23.73
C MET A 179 9.66 36.35 22.23
N LEU A 180 9.01 35.26 21.77
CA LEU A 180 9.11 34.80 20.37
C LEU A 180 7.79 34.82 19.59
N LEU A 181 6.63 35.10 20.22
CA LEU A 181 5.29 35.06 19.60
C LEU A 181 4.98 33.78 18.78
N THR A 182 5.81 32.73 18.89
CA THR A 182 5.72 31.50 18.11
C THR A 182 5.11 30.42 19.00
N ARG A 183 3.98 29.88 18.55
CA ARG A 183 3.35 28.71 19.16
C ARG A 183 4.16 27.49 18.74
N ARG A 184 4.56 26.68 19.71
CA ARG A 184 5.21 25.40 19.47
C ARG A 184 4.19 24.29 19.65
N TYR A 185 4.31 23.24 18.85
CA TYR A 185 3.40 22.13 18.88
C TYR A 185 4.15 20.81 18.96
N SER A 186 3.55 19.84 19.63
CA SER A 186 4.06 18.48 19.74
C SER A 186 2.96 17.48 19.40
N ILE A 187 3.36 16.32 18.90
CA ILE A 187 2.49 15.18 18.62
C ILE A 187 2.80 14.08 19.61
N GLU A 188 1.77 13.57 20.29
CA GLU A 188 1.84 12.32 21.03
C GLU A 188 1.06 11.23 20.28
N MET A 189 1.59 10.01 20.29
CA MET A 189 0.98 8.85 19.67
C MET A 189 0.62 7.82 20.72
N HIS A 190 -0.58 7.27 20.65
CA HIS A 190 -1.02 6.20 21.54
C HIS A 190 -1.65 5.06 20.76
N TYR A 191 -1.54 3.85 21.28
CA TYR A 191 -2.19 2.68 20.71
C TYR A 191 -2.98 1.94 21.77
N ARG A 192 -4.30 1.91 21.60
CA ARG A 192 -5.20 1.15 22.47
C ARG A 192 -5.58 -0.14 21.78
N ASN A 193 -5.05 -1.26 22.26
CA ASN A 193 -5.31 -2.61 21.76
C ASN A 193 -5.71 -3.60 22.86
N ASP A 194 -5.92 -3.11 24.08
CA ASP A 194 -6.39 -3.87 25.24
C ASP A 194 -7.39 -2.99 26.00
N SER A 195 -8.61 -3.49 26.22
CA SER A 195 -9.64 -2.73 26.91
C SER A 195 -9.44 -2.68 28.44
N SER A 196 -8.57 -3.53 28.99
CA SER A 196 -8.31 -3.64 30.43
C SER A 196 -7.23 -2.67 30.94
N LYS A 197 -6.60 -1.91 30.05
CA LYS A 197 -5.46 -1.03 30.36
C LYS A 197 -5.56 0.30 29.62
N ASP A 198 -4.79 1.26 30.09
CA ASP A 198 -4.59 2.54 29.39
C ASP A 198 -3.87 2.34 28.05
N PRO A 199 -4.09 3.23 27.06
CA PRO A 199 -3.40 3.18 25.78
C PRO A 199 -1.88 3.20 25.92
N TYR A 200 -1.19 2.37 25.13
CA TYR A 200 0.27 2.35 25.09
C TYR A 200 0.79 3.63 24.44
N VAL A 201 1.67 4.35 25.12
CA VAL A 201 2.41 5.49 24.54
C VAL A 201 3.41 4.96 23.51
N LEU A 202 3.36 5.49 22.29
CA LEU A 202 4.24 5.13 21.20
C LEU A 202 5.19 6.29 20.89
N THR A 203 6.46 5.96 20.65
CA THR A 203 7.50 6.94 20.32
C THR A 203 7.96 6.72 18.90
N LEU A 204 7.92 7.77 18.07
CA LEU A 204 8.49 7.73 16.72
C LEU A 204 10.01 7.54 16.84
N PRO A 205 10.62 6.58 16.12
CA PRO A 205 12.07 6.39 16.17
C PRO A 205 12.82 7.69 15.84
N GLY A 206 13.78 8.06 16.69
CA GLY A 206 14.52 9.32 16.56
C GLY A 206 13.85 10.54 17.22
N CYS A 207 12.69 10.36 17.88
CA CYS A 207 11.98 11.42 18.60
C CYS A 207 11.73 11.07 20.09
N THR A 208 11.08 11.99 20.80
CA THR A 208 10.52 11.82 22.15
C THR A 208 9.04 11.44 22.06
N SER A 209 8.44 10.99 23.17
CA SER A 209 6.99 10.67 23.22
C SER A 209 6.12 11.88 22.88
N SER A 210 6.51 13.06 23.36
CA SER A 210 6.03 14.37 22.90
C SER A 210 6.96 14.87 21.79
N CYS A 211 6.65 14.52 20.54
CA CYS A 211 7.53 14.78 19.40
C CYS A 211 7.23 16.16 18.79
N PRO A 212 8.20 17.10 18.69
CA PRO A 212 7.96 18.40 18.06
C PRO A 212 7.42 18.24 16.64
N LEU A 213 6.37 18.99 16.27
CA LEU A 213 5.64 18.83 15.01
C LEU A 213 6.56 18.88 13.78
N GLU A 214 7.52 19.81 13.77
CA GLU A 214 8.47 19.98 12.67
C GLU A 214 9.41 18.77 12.55
N LYS A 215 9.89 18.27 13.69
CA LYS A 215 10.74 17.08 13.75
C LYS A 215 9.97 15.81 13.37
N PHE A 216 8.72 15.69 13.79
CA PHE A 216 7.85 14.60 13.36
C PHE A 216 7.72 14.60 11.84
N ALA A 217 7.42 15.76 11.24
CA ALA A 217 7.27 15.90 9.79
C ALA A 217 8.57 15.55 9.03
N GLU A 218 9.72 15.94 9.55
CA GLU A 218 11.03 15.56 9.01
C GLU A 218 11.23 14.05 9.03
N LEU A 219 11.03 13.41 10.18
CA LEU A 219 11.28 11.98 10.38
C LEU A 219 10.37 11.09 9.52
N VAL A 220 9.12 11.51 9.26
CA VAL A 220 8.19 10.73 8.42
C VAL A 220 8.28 11.07 6.93
N SER A 221 9.04 12.11 6.55
CA SER A 221 9.15 12.52 5.14
C SER A 221 9.63 11.43 4.18
N PRO A 222 10.55 10.50 4.53
CA PRO A 222 11.00 9.46 3.60
C PRO A 222 9.89 8.49 3.21
N VAL A 223 8.87 8.31 4.06
CA VAL A 223 7.75 7.39 3.83
C VAL A 223 6.50 8.08 3.26
N ILE A 224 6.53 9.39 2.99
CA ILE A 224 5.42 10.13 2.40
C ILE A 224 5.67 10.36 0.90
N THR A 225 4.68 10.03 0.08
CA THR A 225 4.68 10.31 -1.36
C THR A 225 4.08 11.70 -1.67
N GLU A 226 4.70 12.42 -2.59
CA GLU A 226 4.15 13.66 -3.16
C GLU A 226 3.21 13.37 -4.34
N ASN A 227 3.52 12.33 -5.13
CA ASN A 227 2.75 11.93 -6.29
C ASN A 227 2.64 10.40 -6.38
N TRP A 228 1.64 9.88 -5.67
CA TRP A 228 1.37 8.45 -5.59
C TRP A 228 1.18 7.80 -6.97
N SER A 229 0.49 8.46 -7.90
CA SER A 229 0.23 7.90 -9.23
C SER A 229 1.52 7.71 -10.03
N LYS A 230 2.44 8.67 -9.95
CA LYS A 230 3.75 8.60 -10.60
C LYS A 230 4.62 7.51 -9.97
N GLU A 231 4.68 7.46 -8.64
CA GLU A 231 5.49 6.47 -7.91
C GLU A 231 4.96 5.03 -8.08
N CYS A 232 3.65 4.85 -8.25
CA CYS A 232 3.05 3.56 -8.60
C CYS A 232 3.38 3.08 -10.01
N GLY A 233 4.02 3.91 -10.85
CA GLY A 233 4.35 3.55 -12.22
C GLY A 233 3.13 3.48 -13.14
N LYS A 234 2.02 4.19 -12.82
CA LYS A 234 0.96 4.38 -13.81
C LYS A 234 1.54 5.21 -14.96
N GLN A 235 1.88 4.55 -16.06
CA GLN A 235 2.23 5.25 -17.30
C GLN A 235 1.08 6.19 -17.65
N ASP A 236 1.43 7.41 -18.08
CA ASP A 236 0.48 8.30 -18.76
C ASP A 236 0.01 7.56 -20.02
N LYS A 237 -1.02 6.71 -19.92
CA LYS A 237 -1.61 6.00 -21.07
C LYS A 237 -1.92 6.95 -22.23
N MET A 238 -2.16 8.21 -21.89
CA MET A 238 -2.38 9.30 -22.83
C MET A 238 -1.16 9.59 -23.72
N LYS A 239 0.09 9.50 -23.22
CA LYS A 239 1.31 9.68 -24.03
C LYS A 239 1.51 8.56 -25.04
N ASP A 240 1.24 7.31 -24.65
CA ASP A 240 1.37 6.17 -25.57
C ASP A 240 0.29 6.19 -26.66
N ILE A 241 -0.92 6.65 -26.32
CA ILE A 241 -1.99 6.88 -27.30
C ILE A 241 -1.61 7.98 -28.28
N PHE A 242 -1.06 9.11 -27.81
CA PHE A 242 -0.61 10.20 -28.69
C PHE A 242 0.53 9.75 -29.61
N LEU A 243 1.52 9.02 -29.09
CA LEU A 243 2.61 8.48 -29.89
C LEU A 243 2.10 7.49 -30.96
N GLY A 244 1.15 6.62 -30.61
CA GLY A 244 0.50 5.73 -31.57
C GLY A 244 -0.26 6.47 -32.67
N PHE A 245 -0.94 7.57 -32.31
CA PHE A 245 -1.65 8.41 -33.26
C PHE A 245 -0.70 9.13 -34.23
N ASP A 246 0.40 9.69 -33.72
CA ASP A 246 1.41 10.38 -34.53
C ASP A 246 2.08 9.43 -35.54
N VAL A 247 2.40 8.20 -35.11
CA VAL A 247 2.95 7.16 -36.00
C VAL A 247 1.94 6.77 -37.08
N ALA A 248 0.66 6.60 -36.74
CA ALA A 248 -0.38 6.25 -37.70
C ALA A 248 -0.59 7.35 -38.75
N VAL A 249 -0.64 8.61 -38.33
CA VAL A 249 -0.74 9.76 -39.24
C VAL A 249 0.49 9.84 -40.16
N GLY A 250 1.69 9.63 -39.62
CA GLY A 250 2.93 9.59 -40.39
C GLY A 250 2.92 8.52 -41.49
N LEU A 251 2.50 7.30 -41.15
CA LEU A 251 2.39 6.20 -42.12
C LEU A 251 1.35 6.48 -43.22
N LEU A 252 0.20 7.07 -42.86
CA LEU A 252 -0.83 7.46 -43.83
C LEU A 252 -0.32 8.54 -44.80
N CYS A 253 0.42 9.53 -44.30
CA CYS A 253 1.02 10.56 -45.15
C CYS A 253 2.02 9.96 -46.15
N ILE A 254 2.89 9.05 -45.70
CA ILE A 254 3.85 8.36 -46.57
C ILE A 254 3.13 7.54 -47.63
N PHE A 255 2.11 6.77 -47.24
CA PHE A 255 1.32 5.97 -48.19
C PHE A 255 0.68 6.84 -49.28
N ASN A 256 0.09 7.96 -48.91
CA ASN A 256 -0.52 8.89 -49.88
C ASN A 256 0.52 9.52 -50.81
N LEU A 257 1.71 9.88 -50.30
CA LEU A 257 2.80 10.40 -51.13
C LEU A 257 3.31 9.36 -52.13
N VAL A 258 3.45 8.10 -51.71
CA VAL A 258 3.82 6.99 -52.61
C VAL A 258 2.74 6.76 -53.66
N LEU A 259 1.46 6.78 -53.28
CA LEU A 259 0.35 6.63 -54.21
C LEU A 259 0.34 7.76 -55.25
N LEU A 260 0.51 9.01 -54.82
CA LEU A 260 0.62 10.17 -55.72
C LEU A 260 1.81 10.06 -56.66
N TYR A 261 2.97 9.62 -56.15
CA TYR A 261 4.17 9.39 -56.96
C TYR A 261 3.91 8.31 -58.04
N LEU A 262 3.30 7.19 -57.66
CA LEU A 262 2.93 6.11 -58.58
C LEU A 262 1.91 6.59 -59.62
N LEU A 263 0.87 7.33 -59.22
CA LEU A 263 -0.12 7.90 -60.14
C LEU A 263 0.50 8.91 -61.09
N TYR A 264 1.45 9.73 -60.64
CA TYR A 264 2.16 10.70 -61.48
C TYR A 264 3.02 9.99 -62.54
N HIS A 265 3.81 8.99 -62.13
CA HIS A 265 4.70 8.27 -63.05
C HIS A 265 3.95 7.32 -63.99
N TYR A 266 3.04 6.50 -63.48
CA TYR A 266 2.30 5.52 -64.30
C TYR A 266 1.11 6.14 -65.04
N GLY A 267 0.49 7.19 -64.49
CA GLY A 267 -0.58 7.94 -65.17
C GLY A 267 -0.07 8.72 -66.39
N ARG A 268 1.18 9.20 -66.37
CA ARG A 268 1.82 9.78 -67.57
C ARG A 268 2.12 8.73 -68.65
N CYS A 269 2.49 7.51 -68.28
CA CYS A 269 2.67 6.42 -69.25
C CYS A 269 1.36 6.07 -69.96
N ARG A 270 0.22 6.09 -69.26
CA ARG A 270 -1.10 5.80 -69.87
C ARG A 270 -1.56 6.87 -70.86
N ARG A 271 -1.18 8.15 -70.67
CA ARG A 271 -1.49 9.22 -71.65
C ARG A 271 -0.63 9.18 -72.91
N ARG A 272 0.48 8.44 -72.93
CA ARG A 272 1.39 8.39 -74.09
C ARG A 272 1.05 7.29 -75.10
N ASN A 273 0.13 6.37 -74.77
CA ASN A 273 -0.25 5.24 -75.63
C ASN A 273 -1.60 5.38 -76.38
N ASN A 274 -2.20 6.58 -76.44
CA ASN A 274 -3.48 6.80 -77.12
C ASN A 274 -3.42 7.72 -78.36
N TYR A 275 -2.24 7.86 -79.00
CA TYR A 275 -2.12 8.49 -80.32
C TYR A 275 -0.99 7.81 -81.11
N GLN A 276 -1.28 6.66 -81.71
CA GLN A 276 -0.67 6.14 -82.95
C GLN A 276 -1.24 4.74 -83.21
N ASP A 277 -2.29 4.68 -84.04
CA ASP A 277 -2.61 3.58 -84.96
C ASP A 277 -3.79 4.03 -85.86
N ILE A 278 -3.45 4.83 -86.88
CA ILE A 278 -3.95 4.72 -88.27
C ILE A 278 -2.68 4.66 -89.13
#